data_AF-D5PBL6-F1
#
_entry.id   AF-D5PBL6-F1
#
_cell.length_a   1.000
_cell.length_b   1.000
_cell.length_c   1.000
_cell.angle_alpha   90.00
_cell.angle_beta   90.00
_cell.angle_gamma   90.00
#
_symmetry.space_group_name_H-M   'P 1'
#
loop_
_entity.id
_entity.type
_entity.pdbx_description
1 polymer ?
#
loop_
_entity_poly.entity_id
_entity_poly.type
_entity_poly.pdbx_seq_one_letter_code
_entity_poly.pdbx_strand_id
1 'polypeptide(L)'
;MTTIEPTTEPLMTHGSAGSDGNKVAPRRANKKGLLARFWLVLTIAAVVALSGFVVYRLHGVFGVHSGSFGGGTSGEVLDQFNAKTITLEVWGSPGSTATINYLDENSHPQQALNVPLPWSIVLSSTKPGIPANLVAQGNGSWIACRFVVNNHDGHGDVIKAPNRSHSNETVNPFVYCLDKSA
;
A
#
# COMPACT_ATOMS: atom_id res chain seq x y z
N MET A 1 -56.58 -48.29 19.65
CA MET A 1 -58.01 -48.61 19.52
C MET A 1 -58.57 -47.67 18.45
N THR A 2 -58.88 -48.16 17.24
CA THR A 2 -60.21 -48.72 16.86
C THR A 2 -61.33 -47.81 17.34
N THR A 3 -62.12 -47.19 16.46
CA THR A 3 -63.31 -47.81 15.84
C THR A 3 -63.92 -46.75 14.90
N ILE A 4 -63.95 -46.95 13.58
CA ILE A 4 -65.04 -47.51 12.73
C ILE A 4 -66.28 -46.59 12.59
N GLU A 5 -66.43 -46.05 11.36
CA GLU A 5 -67.61 -45.88 10.44
C GLU A 5 -69.06 -45.94 10.97
N PRO A 6 -70.08 -45.31 10.32
CA PRO A 6 -70.46 -45.60 8.89
C PRO A 6 -71.16 -44.50 8.03
N THR A 7 -71.02 -44.67 6.70
CA THR A 7 -71.97 -44.62 5.54
C THR A 7 -73.32 -43.85 5.70
N THR A 8 -73.84 -43.02 4.75
CA THR A 8 -74.39 -43.39 3.41
C THR A 8 -74.81 -42.14 2.57
N GLU A 9 -74.44 -42.15 1.27
CA GLU A 9 -75.15 -41.62 0.06
C GLU A 9 -75.25 -40.10 -0.24
N PRO A 10 -75.48 -39.67 -1.50
CA PRO A 10 -74.56 -39.76 -2.65
C PRO A 10 -74.54 -38.41 -3.43
N LEU A 11 -74.00 -38.42 -4.65
CA LEU A 11 -74.37 -37.58 -5.81
C LEU A 11 -73.27 -36.64 -6.33
N MET A 12 -72.80 -37.05 -7.51
CA MET A 12 -72.15 -36.31 -8.59
C MET A 12 -70.64 -36.04 -8.42
N THR A 13 -69.91 -37.11 -8.70
CA THR A 13 -68.60 -37.14 -9.34
C THR A 13 -68.46 -36.03 -10.41
N HIS A 14 -67.69 -34.99 -10.10
CA HIS A 14 -66.95 -34.25 -11.12
C HIS A 14 -65.50 -34.71 -11.02
N GLY A 15 -65.14 -35.65 -11.87
CA GLY A 15 -63.82 -36.23 -11.98
C GLY A 15 -63.89 -37.35 -13.02
N SER A 16 -62.92 -37.55 -13.88
CA SER A 16 -61.59 -37.00 -13.96
C SER A 16 -61.04 -37.39 -15.32
N ALA A 17 -60.01 -36.67 -15.75
CA ALA A 17 -58.86 -37.14 -16.51
C ALA A 17 -59.02 -38.32 -17.49
N GLY A 18 -58.73 -38.02 -18.75
CA GLY A 18 -58.32 -38.97 -19.77
C GLY A 18 -58.20 -38.19 -21.07
N SER A 19 -57.03 -37.58 -21.29
CA SER A 19 -56.02 -38.11 -22.21
C SER A 19 -56.52 -38.26 -23.65
N ASP A 20 -55.75 -37.64 -24.53
CA ASP A 20 -55.67 -37.84 -25.97
C ASP A 20 -56.77 -37.27 -26.87
N GLY A 21 -56.34 -36.32 -27.70
CA GLY A 21 -57.20 -35.70 -28.71
C GLY A 21 -56.49 -34.64 -29.54
N ASN A 22 -55.41 -35.04 -30.19
CA ASN A 22 -54.65 -34.27 -31.18
C ASN A 22 -55.54 -33.50 -32.17
N LYS A 23 -55.51 -32.15 -32.15
CA LYS A 23 -55.84 -31.32 -33.32
C LYS A 23 -54.82 -30.19 -33.47
N VAL A 24 -53.99 -30.37 -34.49
CA VAL A 24 -52.88 -29.53 -34.91
C VAL A 24 -53.40 -28.22 -35.50
N ALA A 25 -53.12 -27.09 -34.84
CA ALA A 25 -53.19 -25.75 -35.40
C ALA A 25 -51.79 -25.34 -35.93
N PRO A 26 -51.69 -24.49 -36.98
CA PRO A 26 -50.51 -24.44 -37.83
C PRO A 26 -49.30 -23.91 -37.07
N ARG A 27 -48.26 -24.74 -37.07
CA ARG A 27 -46.92 -24.49 -36.53
C ARG A 27 -46.39 -23.17 -37.11
N ARG A 28 -46.47 -22.08 -36.34
CA ARG A 28 -45.73 -20.84 -36.66
C ARG A 28 -44.26 -21.22 -36.63
N ALA A 29 -43.70 -21.41 -37.82
CA ALA A 29 -42.42 -22.05 -38.06
C ALA A 29 -41.35 -21.43 -37.14
N ASN A 30 -40.91 -22.21 -36.16
CA ASN A 30 -39.84 -21.82 -35.28
C ASN A 30 -38.52 -21.92 -36.05
N LYS A 31 -38.21 -20.90 -36.86
CA LYS A 31 -36.88 -20.70 -37.45
C LYS A 31 -35.90 -20.10 -36.42
N LYS A 32 -36.18 -20.15 -35.11
CA LYS A 32 -35.35 -19.46 -34.09
C LYS A 32 -34.24 -20.32 -33.50
N GLY A 33 -34.06 -21.58 -33.90
CA GLY A 33 -32.93 -22.39 -33.43
C GLY A 33 -31.59 -21.99 -34.09
N LEU A 34 -31.64 -21.70 -35.39
CA LEU A 34 -30.46 -21.26 -36.17
C LEU A 34 -30.30 -19.75 -36.14
N LEU A 35 -31.37 -18.96 -36.24
CA LEU A 35 -31.26 -17.49 -36.16
C LEU A 35 -30.81 -17.01 -34.77
N ALA A 36 -31.25 -17.64 -33.67
CA ALA A 36 -30.76 -17.27 -32.34
C ALA A 36 -29.31 -17.76 -32.09
N ARG A 37 -28.93 -18.93 -32.62
CA ARG A 37 -27.54 -19.40 -32.57
C ARG A 37 -26.61 -18.53 -33.41
N PHE A 38 -27.05 -18.12 -34.60
CA PHE A 38 -26.32 -17.21 -35.47
C PHE A 38 -26.17 -15.83 -34.82
N TRP A 39 -27.24 -15.33 -34.20
CA TRP A 39 -27.20 -14.10 -33.40
C TRP A 39 -26.19 -14.20 -32.25
N LEU A 40 -26.21 -15.31 -31.51
CA LEU A 40 -25.27 -15.54 -30.41
C LEU A 40 -23.82 -15.61 -30.90
N VAL A 41 -23.55 -16.36 -31.98
CA VAL A 41 -22.20 -16.44 -32.57
C VAL A 41 -21.74 -15.06 -33.07
N LEU A 42 -22.61 -14.28 -33.70
CA LEU A 42 -22.29 -12.94 -34.19
C LEU A 42 -22.01 -11.99 -33.02
N THR A 43 -22.77 -12.07 -31.92
CA THR A 43 -22.50 -11.27 -30.71
C THR A 43 -21.16 -11.65 -30.08
N ILE A 44 -20.82 -12.93 -29.99
CA ILE A 44 -19.51 -13.37 -29.46
C ILE A 44 -18.38 -12.85 -30.36
N ALA A 45 -18.52 -12.98 -31.68
CA ALA A 45 -17.53 -12.48 -32.62
C ALA A 45 -17.35 -10.95 -32.51
N ALA A 46 -18.45 -10.20 -32.35
CA ALA A 46 -18.39 -8.75 -32.15
C ALA A 46 -17.69 -8.37 -30.84
N VAL A 47 -17.98 -9.07 -29.73
CA VAL A 47 -17.33 -8.83 -28.44
C VAL A 47 -15.84 -9.13 -28.51
N VAL A 48 -15.45 -10.28 -29.09
CA VAL A 48 -14.04 -10.67 -29.24
C VAL A 48 -13.28 -9.64 -30.09
N ALA A 49 -13.86 -9.20 -31.21
CA ALA A 49 -13.25 -8.18 -32.06
C ALA A 49 -13.08 -6.85 -31.32
N LEU A 50 -14.10 -6.41 -30.56
CA LEU A 50 -14.04 -5.15 -29.79
C LEU A 50 -13.00 -5.22 -28.67
N SER A 51 -12.99 -6.31 -27.89
CA SER A 51 -12.01 -6.52 -26.82
C SER A 51 -10.59 -6.61 -27.37
N GLY A 52 -10.38 -7.36 -28.46
CA GLY A 52 -9.09 -7.44 -29.13
C GLY A 52 -8.62 -6.09 -29.65
N PHE A 53 -9.51 -5.29 -30.23
CA PHE A 53 -9.20 -3.94 -30.70
C PHE A 53 -8.81 -2.99 -29.56
N VAL A 54 -9.51 -3.04 -28.42
CA VAL A 54 -9.16 -2.26 -27.23
C VAL A 54 -7.78 -2.67 -26.71
N VAL A 55 -7.51 -3.97 -26.56
CA VAL A 55 -6.20 -4.47 -26.12
C VAL A 55 -5.09 -4.06 -27.09
N TYR A 56 -5.33 -4.16 -28.40
CA TYR A 56 -4.39 -3.71 -29.43
C TYR A 56 -4.09 -2.22 -29.32
N ARG A 57 -5.12 -1.38 -29.12
CA ARG A 57 -4.95 0.06 -28.93
C ARG A 57 -4.20 0.40 -27.63
N LEU A 58 -4.49 -0.32 -26.54
CA LEU A 58 -3.78 -0.15 -25.27
C LEU A 58 -2.32 -0.60 -25.39
N HIS A 59 -2.03 -1.70 -26.08
CA HIS A 59 -0.67 -2.11 -26.40
C HIS A 59 0.07 -1.07 -27.23
N GLY A 60 -0.60 -0.27 -28.07
CA GLY A 60 0.03 0.84 -28.80
C GLY A 60 0.27 2.10 -27.95
N VAL A 61 -0.56 2.35 -26.94
CA VAL A 61 -0.38 3.47 -25.98
C VAL A 61 0.66 3.15 -24.91
N PHE A 62 0.75 1.87 -24.52
CA PHE A 62 1.67 1.37 -23.50
C PHE A 62 2.94 0.75 -24.09
N GLY A 63 2.97 0.43 -25.38
CA GLY A 63 4.11 -0.19 -26.06
C GLY A 63 4.62 0.68 -27.19
N VAL A 64 5.54 1.59 -26.87
CA VAL A 64 6.91 1.74 -27.44
C VAL A 64 7.44 3.16 -27.24
N HIS A 65 7.79 3.49 -26.01
CA HIS A 65 9.12 4.07 -25.83
C HIS A 65 9.95 2.96 -25.21
N SER A 66 11.04 2.57 -25.87
CA SER A 66 12.14 1.83 -25.23
C SER A 66 12.60 2.68 -24.04
N GLY A 67 12.01 2.42 -22.87
CA GLY A 67 12.17 3.24 -21.66
C GLY A 67 10.91 3.51 -20.84
N SER A 68 9.71 3.11 -21.26
CA SER A 68 8.46 3.46 -20.53
C SER A 68 7.67 2.31 -19.89
N PHE A 69 8.11 1.05 -20.01
CA PHE A 69 7.68 -0.05 -19.13
C PHE A 69 8.93 -0.65 -18.50
N GLY A 70 9.20 -0.25 -17.26
CA GLY A 70 10.50 -0.37 -16.64
C GLY A 70 11.36 0.85 -16.96
N GLY A 71 11.07 1.99 -16.33
CA GLY A 71 12.04 3.07 -16.16
C GLY A 71 13.16 2.66 -15.22
N GLY A 72 13.68 1.43 -15.36
CA GLY A 72 14.97 1.07 -14.81
C GLY A 72 15.97 1.67 -15.77
N THR A 73 16.64 2.72 -15.31
CA THR A 73 17.74 3.31 -16.04
C THR A 73 18.73 2.18 -16.39
N SER A 74 19.27 2.23 -17.60
CA SER A 74 20.31 1.32 -18.05
C SER A 74 21.47 1.34 -17.05
N GLY A 75 21.57 0.33 -16.19
CA GLY A 75 22.74 0.12 -15.35
C GLY A 75 22.91 1.09 -14.20
N GLU A 76 21.84 1.58 -13.56
CA GLU A 76 21.97 1.72 -12.10
C GLU A 76 22.02 0.29 -11.55
N VAL A 77 23.25 -0.19 -11.42
CA VAL A 77 23.59 -1.26 -10.50
C VAL A 77 22.71 -1.07 -9.27
N LEU A 78 22.09 -2.16 -8.83
CA LEU A 78 21.45 -2.25 -7.52
C LEU A 78 22.50 -1.91 -6.45
N ASP A 79 22.79 -0.63 -6.29
CA ASP A 79 23.66 -0.08 -5.27
C ASP A 79 22.84 0.22 -4.01
N GLN A 80 21.69 -0.45 -3.90
CA GLN A 80 20.89 -0.55 -2.70
C GLN A 80 21.47 -1.61 -1.74
N PHE A 81 22.80 -1.72 -1.71
CA PHE A 81 23.56 -2.38 -0.65
C PHE A 81 24.70 -1.49 -0.14
N ASN A 82 24.81 -0.25 -0.60
CA ASN A 82 25.69 0.70 0.06
C ASN A 82 25.19 0.97 1.46
N ALA A 83 26.09 0.77 2.43
CA ALA A 83 25.83 1.12 3.80
C ALA A 83 25.56 2.62 3.88
N LYS A 84 24.38 2.98 4.37
CA LYS A 84 23.98 4.34 4.63
C LYS A 84 24.55 4.79 5.96
N THR A 85 25.09 6.01 5.98
CA THR A 85 25.64 6.61 7.19
C THR A 85 24.76 7.77 7.63
N ILE A 86 24.36 7.78 8.90
CA ILE A 86 23.62 8.90 9.50
C ILE A 86 24.42 9.42 10.69
N THR A 87 24.74 10.71 10.67
CA THR A 87 25.32 11.41 11.81
C THR A 87 24.21 12.11 12.56
N LEU A 88 24.02 11.70 13.81
CA LEU A 88 23.13 12.35 14.77
C LEU A 88 23.93 13.46 15.43
N GLU A 89 23.41 14.67 15.41
CA GLU A 89 24.12 15.83 15.96
C GLU A 89 23.19 16.64 16.88
N VAL A 90 23.72 17.04 18.03
CA VAL A 90 23.04 17.84 19.05
C VAL A 90 23.93 19.02 19.44
N TRP A 91 23.36 20.22 19.41
CA TRP A 91 24.00 21.45 19.87
C TRP A 91 23.22 22.08 21.00
N GLY A 92 23.90 22.90 21.78
CA GLY A 92 23.29 23.74 22.78
C GLY A 92 24.23 24.84 23.21
N SER A 93 23.87 25.50 24.31
CA SER A 93 24.69 26.55 24.89
C SER A 93 26.12 26.06 25.19
N PRO A 94 27.15 26.90 25.00
CA PRO A 94 28.53 26.52 25.28
C PRO A 94 28.71 26.04 26.72
N GLY A 95 29.39 24.90 26.91
CA GLY A 95 29.65 24.31 28.24
C GLY A 95 28.44 23.65 28.91
N SER A 96 27.30 23.55 28.22
CA SER A 96 26.14 22.81 28.72
C SER A 96 26.31 21.30 28.55
N THR A 97 25.56 20.55 29.36
CA THR A 97 25.43 19.10 29.24
C THR A 97 24.00 18.72 28.90
N ALA A 98 23.84 17.57 28.27
CA ALA A 98 22.53 17.03 27.92
C ALA A 98 22.44 15.53 28.18
N THR A 99 21.21 15.09 28.45
CA THR A 99 20.83 13.69 28.35
C THR A 99 20.19 13.45 26.99
N ILE A 100 20.74 12.52 26.23
CA ILE A 100 20.36 12.25 24.84
C ILE A 100 19.88 10.79 24.76
N ASN A 101 18.66 10.61 24.26
CA ASN A 101 18.08 9.30 23.95
C ASN A 101 17.96 9.19 22.44
N TYR A 102 18.50 8.14 21.86
CA TYR A 102 18.46 7.93 20.42
C TYR A 102 18.26 6.46 20.07
N LEU A 103 17.85 6.20 18.83
CA LEU A 103 17.79 4.83 18.30
C LEU A 103 19.08 4.52 17.53
N ASP A 104 19.63 3.32 17.74
CA ASP A 104 20.75 2.81 16.94
C ASP A 104 20.31 2.29 15.55
N GLU A 105 21.27 1.81 14.76
CA GLU A 105 21.06 1.20 13.43
C GLU A 105 20.10 -0.02 13.40
N ASN A 106 19.81 -0.59 14.57
CA ASN A 106 18.92 -1.72 14.77
C ASN A 106 17.64 -1.31 15.50
N SER A 107 17.40 -0.01 15.68
CA SER A 107 16.25 0.55 16.39
C SER A 107 16.20 0.19 17.87
N HIS A 108 17.34 -0.12 18.50
CA HIS A 108 17.40 -0.23 19.95
C HIS A 108 17.60 1.15 20.59
N PRO A 109 16.90 1.43 21.70
CA PRO A 109 17.09 2.65 22.44
C PRO A 109 18.47 2.67 23.11
N GLN A 110 19.22 3.71 22.82
CA GLN A 110 20.49 4.05 23.44
C GLN A 110 20.33 5.34 24.23
N GLN A 111 21.05 5.46 25.34
CA GLN A 111 20.99 6.61 26.22
C GLN A 111 22.41 7.08 26.56
N ALA A 112 22.66 8.36 26.33
CA ALA A 112 23.87 9.05 26.72
C ALA A 112 23.53 10.08 27.81
N LEU A 113 24.04 9.87 29.03
CA LEU A 113 23.73 10.69 30.20
C LEU A 113 24.78 11.80 30.38
N ASN A 114 24.32 13.03 30.61
CA ASN A 114 25.14 14.19 30.96
C ASN A 114 26.35 14.41 30.04
N VAL A 115 26.19 14.20 28.74
CA VAL A 115 27.27 14.42 27.77
C VAL A 115 27.46 15.91 27.50
N PRO A 116 28.69 16.39 27.31
CA PRO A 116 28.95 17.79 26.96
C PRO A 116 28.45 18.08 25.54
N LEU A 117 27.91 19.27 25.33
CA LEU A 117 27.52 19.76 24.00
C LEU A 117 28.65 20.61 23.38
N PRO A 118 28.86 20.54 22.04
CA PRO A 118 28.10 19.75 21.06
C PRO A 118 28.45 18.25 21.08
N TRP A 119 27.46 17.41 20.78
CA TRP A 119 27.60 15.96 20.74
C TRP A 119 27.20 15.43 19.36
N SER A 120 27.94 14.43 18.86
CA SER A 120 27.57 13.71 17.64
C SER A 120 27.92 12.22 17.69
N ILE A 121 27.13 11.40 16.99
CA ILE A 121 27.41 9.99 16.78
C ILE A 121 27.10 9.59 15.33
N VAL A 122 27.92 8.70 14.79
CA VAL A 122 27.76 8.16 13.43
C VAL A 122 27.19 6.76 13.52
N LEU A 123 26.05 6.53 12.89
CA LEU A 123 25.40 5.24 12.75
C LEU A 123 25.54 4.77 11.30
N SER A 124 25.89 3.50 11.09
CA SER A 124 26.04 2.91 9.76
C SER A 124 25.13 1.70 9.64
N SER A 125 24.33 1.64 8.57
CA SER A 125 23.46 0.49 8.32
C SER A 125 23.38 0.17 6.85
N THR A 126 23.29 -1.12 6.52
CA THR A 126 23.05 -1.61 5.15
C THR A 126 21.56 -1.65 4.81
N LYS A 127 20.67 -1.27 5.74
CA LYS A 127 19.23 -1.22 5.51
C LYS A 127 18.88 0.04 4.69
N PRO A 128 17.91 -0.02 3.76
CA PRO A 128 17.55 1.10 2.89
C PRO A 128 16.89 2.28 3.62
N GLY A 129 16.49 2.09 4.88
CA GLY A 129 16.05 3.17 5.77
C GLY A 129 16.36 2.83 7.21
N ILE A 130 16.92 3.79 7.93
CA ILE A 130 17.18 3.69 9.36
C ILE A 130 16.18 4.65 10.05
N PRO A 131 15.21 4.16 10.83
CA PRO A 131 14.33 5.06 11.58
C PRO A 131 15.18 5.80 12.61
N ALA A 132 15.28 7.13 12.47
CA ALA A 132 16.07 7.96 13.36
C ALA A 132 15.12 8.72 14.29
N ASN A 133 15.20 8.41 15.58
CA ASN A 133 14.53 9.18 16.62
C ASN A 133 15.59 9.63 17.61
N LEU A 134 15.66 10.93 17.86
CA LEU A 134 16.56 11.55 18.80
C LEU A 134 15.78 12.52 19.67
N VAL A 135 15.97 12.37 20.98
CA VAL A 135 15.43 13.27 21.99
C VAL A 135 16.57 13.73 22.87
N ALA A 136 16.71 15.04 23.05
CA ALA A 136 17.76 15.61 23.88
C ALA A 136 17.18 16.64 24.85
N GLN A 137 17.64 16.56 26.10
CA GLN A 137 17.31 17.52 27.14
C GLN A 137 18.60 18.07 27.74
N GLY A 138 18.77 19.38 27.69
CA GLY A 138 19.96 20.06 28.19
C GLY A 138 19.68 20.92 29.43
N ASN A 139 20.75 21.35 30.10
CA ASN A 139 20.71 22.34 31.18
C ASN A 139 21.09 23.76 30.73
N GLY A 140 21.26 23.96 29.42
CA GLY A 140 21.62 25.24 28.82
C GLY A 140 20.42 26.18 28.60
N SER A 141 20.66 27.27 27.88
CA SER A 141 19.61 28.23 27.47
C SER A 141 18.92 27.88 26.15
N TRP A 142 19.49 26.97 25.36
CA TRP A 142 18.87 26.43 24.16
C TRP A 142 19.50 25.08 23.81
N ILE A 143 18.76 24.25 23.08
CA ILE A 143 19.25 23.00 22.50
C ILE A 143 18.66 22.81 21.09
N ALA A 144 19.41 22.17 20.20
CA ALA A 144 19.02 21.88 18.83
C ALA A 144 19.50 20.49 18.41
N CYS A 145 18.79 19.86 17.48
CA CYS A 145 19.19 18.61 16.87
C CYS A 145 19.01 18.64 15.35
N ARG A 146 19.80 17.84 14.66
CA ARG A 146 19.59 17.51 13.24
C ARG A 146 20.20 16.15 12.93
N PHE A 147 19.80 15.58 11.80
CA PHE A 147 20.45 14.41 11.22
C PHE A 147 21.19 14.82 9.96
N VAL A 148 22.39 14.29 9.77
CA VAL A 148 23.16 14.42 8.54
C VAL A 148 23.23 13.05 7.90
N VAL A 149 22.57 12.92 6.75
CA VAL A 149 22.44 11.64 6.04
C VAL A 149 23.38 11.63 4.85
N ASN A 150 24.21 10.59 4.76
CA ASN A 150 25.05 10.31 3.61
C ASN A 150 24.65 8.95 3.01
N ASN A 151 24.19 8.99 1.76
CA ASN A 151 23.76 7.81 1.00
C ASN A 151 24.91 7.17 0.18
N HIS A 152 26.10 7.75 0.21
CA HIS A 152 27.26 7.38 -0.62
C HIS A 152 26.96 7.33 -2.13
N ASP A 153 25.97 8.10 -2.57
CA ASP A 153 25.48 8.22 -3.96
C ASP A 153 26.17 9.34 -4.75
N GLY A 154 27.14 10.04 -4.13
CA GLY A 154 27.83 11.18 -4.72
C GLY A 154 27.04 12.51 -4.68
N HIS A 155 25.82 12.52 -4.12
CA HIS A 155 25.02 13.75 -3.96
C HIS A 155 25.40 14.58 -2.73
N GLY A 156 26.26 14.03 -1.86
CA GLY A 156 26.77 14.71 -0.66
C GLY A 156 25.85 14.54 0.56
N ASP A 157 26.20 15.24 1.64
CA ASP A 157 25.51 15.14 2.92
C ASP A 157 24.19 15.93 2.91
N VAL A 158 23.09 15.28 3.30
CA VAL A 158 21.75 15.87 3.36
C VAL A 158 21.33 16.08 4.80
N ILE A 159 20.97 17.32 5.16
CA ILE A 159 20.44 17.64 6.48
C ILE A 159 18.95 17.29 6.53
N LYS A 160 18.56 16.49 7.52
CA LYS A 160 17.17 16.07 7.78
C LYS A 160 16.73 16.48 9.18
N ALA A 161 15.42 16.72 9.30
CA ALA A 161 14.71 17.04 10.52
C ALA A 161 15.43 18.02 11.48
N PRO A 162 15.90 19.20 11.01
CA PRO A 162 16.48 20.19 11.92
C PRO A 162 15.39 20.71 12.87
N ASN A 163 15.66 20.67 14.18
CA ASN A 163 14.77 21.21 15.20
C ASN A 163 15.55 21.92 16.31
N ARG A 164 14.89 22.83 17.02
CA ARG A 164 15.44 23.61 18.14
C ARG A 164 14.38 23.79 19.23
N SER A 165 14.82 23.83 20.49
CA SER A 165 13.96 24.18 21.62
C SER A 165 13.28 25.53 21.44
N HIS A 166 12.11 25.69 22.05
CA HIS A 166 11.43 26.98 22.04
C HIS A 166 12.24 28.05 22.80
N SER A 167 12.03 29.30 22.43
CA SER A 167 12.75 30.45 23.02
C SER A 167 12.40 30.73 24.48
N ASN A 168 11.29 30.17 25.00
CA ASN A 168 10.86 30.31 26.40
C ASN A 168 11.45 29.23 27.33
N GLU A 169 12.09 28.19 26.79
CA GLU A 169 12.66 27.08 27.56
C GLU A 169 14.17 27.29 27.77
N THR A 170 14.53 28.18 28.70
CA THR A 170 15.93 28.60 28.92
C THR A 170 16.65 27.94 30.09
N VAL A 171 15.95 27.12 30.89
CA VAL A 171 16.52 26.47 32.09
C VAL A 171 16.65 24.97 31.92
N ASN A 172 15.76 24.34 31.13
CA ASN A 172 15.80 22.92 30.75
C ASN A 172 15.28 22.74 29.32
N PRO A 173 15.98 23.28 28.31
CA PRO A 173 15.56 23.17 26.92
C PRO A 173 15.46 21.71 26.50
N PHE A 174 14.39 21.40 25.79
CA PHE A 174 14.11 20.08 25.24
C PHE A 174 13.98 20.16 23.72
N VAL A 175 14.45 19.14 23.02
CA VAL A 175 14.26 19.02 21.58
C VAL A 175 14.03 17.56 21.18
N TYR A 176 13.20 17.36 20.16
CA TYR A 176 13.02 16.07 19.51
C TYR A 176 13.24 16.21 18.00
N CYS A 177 13.96 15.27 17.42
CA CYS A 177 14.13 15.11 15.98
C CYS A 177 13.67 13.71 15.61
N LEU A 178 12.76 13.63 14.63
CA LEU A 178 12.24 12.36 14.14
C LEU A 178 12.36 12.35 12.62
N ASP A 179 13.02 11.33 12.10
CA ASP A 179 13.03 11.03 10.68
C ASP A 179 12.52 9.60 10.45
N LYS A 180 11.44 9.51 9.68
CA LYS A 180 10.75 8.25 9.37
C LYS A 180 11.42 7.49 8.22
N SER A 181 12.25 8.15 7.42
CA SER A 181 12.77 7.63 6.16
C SER A 181 14.14 8.22 5.88
N ALA A 182 15.02 8.09 6.88
CA ALA A 182 16.30 8.76 6.87
C ALA A 182 17.20 8.14 5.84
#